data_AF-A0A656JLX0-F1
#
_entry.id   AF-A0A656JLX0-F1
#
_cell.length_a   1.000
_cell.length_b   1.000
_cell.length_c   1.000
_cell.angle_alpha   90.00
_cell.angle_beta   90.00
_cell.angle_gamma   90.00
#
_symmetry.space_group_name_H-M   'P 1'
#
loop_
_entity.id
_entity.type
_entity.pdbx_description
1 polymer ?
#
loop_
_entity_poly.entity_id
_entity_poly.type
_entity_poly.pdbx_seq_one_letter_code
_entity_poly.pdbx_strand_id
1 'polypeptide(L)'
;DKTAKMMGMQYPGGPEISKAALQGVPGRFVFPRPMTDRPGLAFSFSGLKTSALNTWQQCQSAGDDSEQTRCDIALAFQQAVVETLTIKCKRALKQTGLKSLVIAGGVSANKALRVSLESMLGELRGHVYYARPEFCTDNGAMIAF
;
A
#
# COMPACT_ATOMS: atom_id res chain seq x y z
N ASP A 1 1.11 7.89 5.78
CA ASP A 1 1.37 8.98 6.75
C ASP A 1 2.83 9.22 7.07
N LYS A 2 3.52 8.34 7.80
CA LYS A 2 4.93 8.58 8.19
C LYS A 2 5.85 8.84 6.99
N THR A 3 5.76 8.02 5.94
CA THR A 3 6.53 8.21 4.70
C THR A 3 6.21 9.54 4.01
N ALA A 4 4.92 9.87 3.88
CA ALA A 4 4.47 11.13 3.27
C ALA A 4 5.04 12.35 4.03
N LYS A 5 4.91 12.35 5.36
CA LYS A 5 5.45 13.42 6.22
C LYS A 5 6.96 13.58 6.05
N MET A 6 7.69 12.47 5.97
CA MET A 6 9.15 12.46 5.77
C MET A 6 9.58 13.01 4.42
N MET A 7 8.72 12.88 3.40
CA MET A 7 8.93 13.44 2.06
C MET A 7 8.37 14.86 1.90
N GLY A 8 7.92 15.50 3.00
CA GLY A 8 7.39 16.87 2.98
C GLY A 8 5.95 17.00 2.48
N MET A 9 5.19 15.90 2.39
CA MET A 9 3.79 15.93 1.96
C MET A 9 2.83 16.32 3.10
N GLN A 10 1.65 16.80 2.72
CA GLN A 10 0.58 17.18 3.64
C GLN A 10 -0.04 15.95 4.33
N TYR A 11 -0.70 16.20 5.46
CA TYR A 11 -1.50 15.20 6.18
C TYR A 11 -2.99 15.33 5.79
N PRO A 12 -3.75 14.23 5.60
CA PRO A 12 -3.35 12.82 5.74
C PRO A 12 -2.47 12.33 4.58
N GLY A 13 -1.43 11.55 4.90
CA GLY A 13 -0.38 11.21 3.95
C GLY A 13 -0.71 10.04 3.03
N GLY A 14 -1.70 9.20 3.37
CA GLY A 14 -2.16 8.11 2.51
C GLY A 14 -2.67 8.59 1.14
N PRO A 15 -3.67 9.50 1.11
CA PRO A 15 -4.16 10.11 -0.12
C PRO A 15 -3.06 10.82 -0.94
N GLU A 16 -2.17 11.57 -0.28
CA GLU A 16 -1.09 12.30 -0.96
C GLU A 16 -0.10 11.36 -1.66
N ILE A 17 0.35 10.30 -0.99
CA ILE A 17 1.18 9.26 -1.62
C ILE A 17 0.44 8.64 -2.80
N SER A 18 -0.86 8.37 -2.64
CA SER A 18 -1.65 7.78 -3.72
C SER A 18 -1.81 8.70 -4.93
N LYS A 19 -1.90 10.02 -4.71
CA LYS A 19 -1.98 11.01 -5.77
C LYS A 19 -0.64 11.18 -6.46
N ALA A 20 0.45 11.31 -5.70
CA ALA A 20 1.81 11.45 -6.23
C ALA A 20 2.23 10.21 -7.04
N ALA A 21 1.85 9.01 -6.60
CA ALA A 21 2.12 7.76 -7.31
C ALA A 21 1.57 7.72 -8.75
N LEU A 22 0.48 8.46 -9.05
CA LEU A 22 -0.08 8.52 -10.41
C LEU A 22 0.85 9.21 -11.41
N GLN A 23 1.80 10.01 -10.93
CA GLN A 23 2.77 10.73 -11.75
C GLN A 23 4.17 10.09 -11.68
N GLY A 24 4.33 8.99 -10.95
CA GLY A 24 5.62 8.33 -10.82
C GLY A 24 6.01 7.52 -12.07
N VAL A 25 7.31 7.43 -12.33
CA VAL A 25 7.91 6.59 -13.35
C VAL A 25 8.12 5.17 -12.80
N PRO A 26 7.46 4.15 -13.35
CA PRO A 26 7.63 2.77 -12.89
C PRO A 26 9.08 2.28 -13.03
N GLY A 27 9.55 1.51 -12.06
CA GLY A 27 10.85 0.82 -12.13
C GLY A 27 12.07 1.65 -11.77
N ARG A 28 11.95 2.98 -11.60
CA ARG A 28 13.08 3.83 -11.14
C ARG A 28 13.57 3.44 -9.75
N PHE A 29 12.65 3.14 -8.84
CA PHE A 29 12.94 2.65 -7.50
C PHE A 29 12.17 1.36 -7.24
N VAL A 30 12.80 0.44 -6.50
CA VAL A 30 12.18 -0.83 -6.11
C VAL A 30 12.41 -1.04 -4.62
N PHE A 31 11.33 -1.07 -3.86
CA PHE A 31 11.39 -1.33 -2.42
C PHE A 31 11.12 -2.81 -2.09
N PRO A 32 11.65 -3.33 -0.97
CA PRO A 32 11.37 -4.71 -0.58
C PRO A 32 9.89 -4.91 -0.28
N ARG A 33 9.39 -6.13 -0.54
CA ARG A 33 8.06 -6.59 -0.10
C ARG A 33 8.26 -7.33 1.23
N PRO A 34 8.06 -6.68 2.38
CA PRO A 34 8.52 -7.25 3.64
C PRO A 34 7.76 -8.51 4.01
N MET A 35 8.45 -9.46 4.64
CA MET A 35 7.86 -10.71 5.14
C MET A 35 7.24 -11.61 4.06
N THR A 36 7.54 -11.38 2.77
CA THR A 36 7.05 -12.25 1.67
C THR A 36 8.05 -13.32 1.25
N ASP A 37 9.31 -13.23 1.70
CA ASP A 37 10.38 -14.21 1.50
C ASP A 37 10.20 -15.50 2.31
N ARG A 38 9.34 -15.46 3.35
CA ARG A 38 9.09 -16.56 4.29
C ARG A 38 7.60 -16.88 4.40
N PRO A 39 7.21 -18.09 4.87
CA PRO A 39 5.80 -18.41 5.10
C PRO A 39 5.17 -17.55 6.20
N GLY A 40 3.84 -17.62 6.30
CA GLY A 40 3.07 -16.93 7.33
C GLY A 40 2.40 -15.63 6.87
N LEU A 41 1.53 -15.11 7.75
CA LEU A 41 0.58 -14.02 7.47
C LEU A 41 0.92 -12.72 8.20
N ALA A 42 1.98 -12.69 9.02
CA ALA A 42 2.41 -11.49 9.72
C ALA A 42 2.94 -10.42 8.75
N PHE A 43 2.77 -9.15 9.15
CA PHE A 43 3.20 -7.96 8.41
C PHE A 43 4.32 -7.22 9.13
N SER A 44 5.16 -6.51 8.38
CA SER A 44 6.11 -5.54 8.92
C SER A 44 6.35 -4.44 7.89
N PHE A 45 6.05 -3.19 8.22
CA PHE A 45 6.25 -2.05 7.30
C PHE A 45 7.26 -1.02 7.83
N SER A 46 7.85 -1.26 9.00
CA SER A 46 8.84 -0.36 9.60
C SER A 46 10.10 -0.23 8.74
N GLY A 47 10.63 -1.36 8.25
CA GLY A 47 11.77 -1.39 7.34
C GLY A 47 11.48 -0.69 6.01
N LEU A 48 10.28 -0.88 5.46
CA LEU A 48 9.85 -0.23 4.22
C LEU A 48 9.82 1.30 4.34
N LYS A 49 9.34 1.81 5.48
CA LYS A 49 9.39 3.25 5.79
C LYS A 49 10.84 3.76 5.82
N THR A 50 11.75 3.03 6.47
CA THR A 50 13.16 3.40 6.54
C THR A 50 13.81 3.38 5.16
N SER A 51 13.54 2.38 4.32
CA SER A 51 14.03 2.33 2.94
C SER A 51 13.58 3.55 2.13
N ALA A 52 12.29 3.91 2.18
CA ALA A 52 11.77 5.08 1.46
C ALA A 52 12.41 6.40 1.93
N LEU A 53 12.60 6.57 3.24
CA LEU A 53 13.30 7.73 3.79
C LEU A 53 14.75 7.81 3.31
N ASN A 54 15.49 6.70 3.38
CA ASN A 54 16.89 6.65 2.97
C ASN A 54 17.03 6.97 1.47
N THR A 55 16.15 6.41 0.63
CA THR A 55 16.13 6.72 -0.82
C THR A 55 15.88 8.20 -1.06
N TRP A 56 14.90 8.81 -0.38
CA TRP A 56 14.66 10.25 -0.50
C TRP A 56 15.87 11.09 -0.08
N GLN A 57 16.46 10.80 1.08
CA GLN A 57 17.63 11.52 1.59
C GLN A 57 18.86 11.38 0.67
N GLN A 58 19.05 10.19 0.08
CA GLN A 58 20.12 9.95 -0.89
C GLN A 58 19.94 10.79 -2.15
N CYS A 59 18.72 10.85 -2.70
CA CYS A 59 18.40 11.71 -3.84
C CYS A 59 18.64 13.19 -3.51
N GLN A 60 18.18 13.66 -2.34
CA GLN A 60 18.45 15.03 -1.89
C GLN A 60 19.95 15.34 -1.78
N SER A 61 20.72 14.40 -1.21
CA SER A 61 22.18 14.55 -1.06
C SER A 61 22.91 14.57 -2.41
N ALA A 62 22.32 13.92 -3.41
CA ALA A 62 22.81 13.92 -4.80
C ALA A 62 22.31 15.12 -5.62
N GLY A 63 21.57 16.06 -5.01
CA GLY A 63 21.03 17.24 -5.69
C GLY A 63 19.74 17.00 -6.49
N ASP A 64 19.04 15.90 -6.26
CA ASP A 64 17.76 15.57 -6.88
C ASP A 64 16.64 15.51 -5.83
N ASP A 65 16.08 16.68 -5.52
CA ASP A 65 14.93 16.86 -4.63
C ASP A 65 13.66 17.24 -5.40
N SER A 66 13.64 16.90 -6.70
CA SER A 66 12.54 17.24 -7.61
C SER A 66 11.22 16.60 -7.20
N GLU A 67 10.10 17.24 -7.58
CA GLU A 67 8.77 16.66 -7.37
C GLU A 67 8.61 15.33 -8.13
N GLN A 68 9.26 15.17 -9.28
CA GLN A 68 9.25 13.90 -10.02
C GLN A 68 9.88 12.76 -9.20
N THR A 69 11.03 13.01 -8.58
CA THR A 69 11.68 12.02 -7.70
C THR A 69 10.78 11.66 -6.52
N ARG A 70 10.05 12.64 -5.99
CA ARG A 70 9.06 12.43 -4.93
C ARG A 70 7.90 11.53 -5.42
N CYS A 71 7.39 11.76 -6.63
CA CYS A 71 6.38 10.93 -7.28
C CYS A 71 6.86 9.49 -7.53
N ASP A 72 8.10 9.32 -7.99
CA ASP A 72 8.69 8.01 -8.30
C ASP A 72 8.87 7.17 -7.03
N ILE A 73 9.34 7.78 -5.94
CA ILE A 73 9.43 7.13 -4.62
C ILE A 73 8.04 6.78 -4.09
N ALA A 74 7.06 7.69 -4.23
CA ALA A 74 5.69 7.45 -3.80
C ALA A 74 5.06 6.26 -4.55
N LEU A 75 5.29 6.15 -5.86
CA LEU A 75 4.86 5.01 -6.67
C LEU A 75 5.50 3.71 -6.20
N ALA A 76 6.83 3.67 -6.10
CA ALA A 76 7.55 2.48 -5.68
C ALA A 76 7.13 2.03 -4.27
N PHE A 77 6.90 2.97 -3.35
CA PHE A 77 6.44 2.68 -2.00
C PHE A 77 5.02 2.13 -2.00
N GLN A 78 4.09 2.75 -2.75
CA GLN A 78 2.72 2.26 -2.90
C GLN A 78 2.71 0.83 -3.46
N GLN A 79 3.48 0.58 -4.52
CA GLN A 79 3.58 -0.75 -5.13
C GLN A 79 4.05 -1.80 -4.12
N ALA A 80 5.10 -1.50 -3.32
CA ALA A 80 5.59 -2.41 -2.31
C ALA A 80 4.56 -2.74 -1.23
N VAL A 81 3.79 -1.75 -0.77
CA VAL A 81 2.70 -1.96 0.19
C VAL A 81 1.59 -2.80 -0.42
N VAL A 82 1.09 -2.42 -1.61
CA VAL A 82 -0.02 -3.09 -2.29
C VAL A 82 0.30 -4.54 -2.61
N GLU A 83 1.50 -4.82 -3.13
CA GLU A 83 1.92 -6.18 -3.46
C GLU A 83 2.09 -7.03 -2.19
N THR A 84 2.66 -6.47 -1.12
CA THR A 84 2.80 -7.18 0.16
C THR A 84 1.43 -7.58 0.71
N LEU A 85 0.47 -6.65 0.71
CA LEU A 85 -0.91 -6.93 1.12
C LEU A 85 -1.55 -8.01 0.24
N THR A 86 -1.41 -7.88 -1.09
CA THR A 86 -1.99 -8.82 -2.06
C THR A 86 -1.43 -10.24 -1.88
N ILE A 87 -0.11 -10.37 -1.71
CA ILE A 87 0.56 -11.66 -1.45
C ILE A 87 0.03 -12.30 -0.16
N LYS A 88 -0.13 -11.51 0.90
CA LYS A 88 -0.60 -12.00 2.21
C LYS A 88 -2.07 -12.41 2.17
N CYS A 89 -2.93 -11.64 1.50
CA CYS A 89 -4.31 -12.01 1.25
C CYS A 89 -4.41 -13.31 0.42
N LYS A 90 -3.63 -13.43 -0.67
CA LYS A 90 -3.58 -14.65 -1.50
C LYS A 90 -3.18 -15.88 -0.68
N ARG A 91 -2.20 -15.74 0.23
CA ARG A 91 -1.79 -16.82 1.14
C ARG A 91 -2.91 -17.19 2.12
N ALA A 92 -3.56 -16.22 2.74
CA ALA A 92 -4.65 -16.46 3.68
C ALA A 92 -5.83 -17.20 3.02
N LEU A 93 -6.22 -16.78 1.82
CA LEU A 93 -7.28 -17.45 1.04
C LEU A 93 -6.90 -18.89 0.71
N LYS A 94 -5.66 -19.14 0.29
CA LYS A 94 -5.17 -20.50 0.03
C LYS A 94 -5.14 -21.37 1.29
N GLN A 95 -4.76 -20.82 2.44
CA GLN A 95 -4.71 -21.56 3.70
C GLN A 95 -6.10 -21.90 4.24
N THR A 96 -7.07 -21.01 4.06
CA THR A 96 -8.44 -21.18 4.59
C THR A 96 -9.38 -21.88 3.61
N GLY A 97 -9.05 -21.93 2.32
CA GLY A 97 -9.94 -22.42 1.26
C GLY A 97 -11.10 -21.48 0.93
N LEU A 98 -11.14 -20.29 1.54
CA LEU A 98 -12.19 -19.29 1.30
C LEU A 98 -12.01 -18.63 -0.07
N LYS A 99 -13.13 -18.20 -0.65
CA LYS A 99 -13.20 -17.48 -1.94
C LYS A 99 -13.61 -16.03 -1.81
N SER A 100 -13.97 -15.60 -0.61
CA SER A 100 -14.43 -14.24 -0.33
C SER A 100 -13.39 -13.53 0.52
N LEU A 101 -12.98 -12.35 0.07
CA LEU A 101 -12.08 -11.46 0.81
C LEU A 101 -12.83 -10.19 1.17
N VAL A 102 -12.86 -9.83 2.45
CA VAL A 102 -13.42 -8.56 2.90
C VAL A 102 -12.28 -7.61 3.24
N ILE A 103 -12.35 -6.38 2.72
CA ILE A 103 -11.37 -5.32 3.00
C ILE A 103 -12.10 -4.14 3.66
N ALA A 104 -11.59 -3.76 4.84
CA ALA A 104 -12.04 -2.61 5.62
C ALA A 104 -10.83 -1.74 6.04
N GLY A 105 -11.09 -0.58 6.65
CA GLY A 105 -10.06 0.37 7.08
C GLY A 105 -9.72 1.42 6.01
N GLY A 106 -9.14 2.56 6.41
CA GLY A 106 -8.95 3.72 5.52
C GLY A 106 -8.06 3.45 4.30
N VAL A 107 -7.10 2.52 4.42
CA VAL A 107 -6.22 2.10 3.31
C VAL A 107 -6.99 1.38 2.21
N SER A 108 -8.18 0.83 2.50
CA SER A 108 -9.07 0.21 1.50
C SER A 108 -9.56 1.17 0.41
N ALA A 109 -9.46 2.49 0.63
CA ALA A 109 -9.78 3.50 -0.37
C ALA A 109 -8.70 3.64 -1.45
N ASN A 110 -7.53 3.03 -1.27
CA ASN A 110 -6.45 3.09 -2.25
C ASN A 110 -6.83 2.32 -3.53
N LYS A 111 -6.90 3.03 -4.67
CA LYS A 111 -7.32 2.45 -5.96
C LYS A 111 -6.38 1.35 -6.45
N ALA A 112 -5.07 1.52 -6.29
CA ALA A 112 -4.09 0.52 -6.70
C ALA A 112 -4.25 -0.79 -5.90
N LEU A 113 -4.52 -0.69 -4.60
CA LEU A 113 -4.84 -1.86 -3.77
C LEU A 113 -6.09 -2.58 -4.26
N ARG A 114 -7.15 -1.83 -4.59
CA ARG A 114 -8.41 -2.43 -5.07
C ARG A 114 -8.18 -3.23 -6.36
N VAL A 115 -7.58 -2.59 -7.37
CA VAL A 115 -7.27 -3.22 -8.65
C VAL A 115 -6.41 -4.47 -8.46
N SER A 116 -5.39 -4.41 -7.61
CA SER A 116 -4.50 -5.55 -7.33
C SER A 116 -5.24 -6.73 -6.70
N LEU A 117 -6.13 -6.47 -5.72
CA LEU A 117 -6.92 -7.51 -5.07
C LEU A 117 -8.00 -8.10 -5.97
N GLU A 118 -8.68 -7.26 -6.75
CA GLU A 118 -9.68 -7.68 -7.75
C GLU A 118 -9.05 -8.61 -8.79
N SER A 119 -7.89 -8.22 -9.35
CA SER A 119 -7.14 -9.05 -10.30
C SER A 119 -6.73 -10.39 -9.67
N MET A 120 -6.18 -10.35 -8.46
CA MET A 120 -5.73 -11.55 -7.75
C MET A 120 -6.89 -12.53 -7.47
N LEU A 121 -8.07 -12.01 -7.11
CA LEU A 121 -9.25 -12.85 -6.87
C LEU A 121 -9.91 -13.34 -8.16
N GLY A 122 -9.83 -12.58 -9.25
CA GLY A 122 -10.23 -13.05 -10.58
C GLY A 122 -9.51 -14.34 -10.97
N GLU A 123 -8.20 -14.42 -10.74
CA GLU A 123 -7.40 -15.63 -10.95
C GLU A 123 -7.86 -16.81 -10.07
N LEU A 124 -8.29 -16.52 -8.84
CA LEU A 124 -8.74 -17.52 -7.88
C LEU A 124 -10.24 -17.87 -7.99
N ARG A 125 -10.97 -17.25 -8.95
CA ARG A 125 -12.44 -17.35 -9.06
C ARG A 125 -13.14 -17.01 -7.74
N GLY A 126 -12.66 -15.96 -7.06
CA GLY A 126 -13.21 -15.44 -5.82
C GLY A 126 -13.78 -14.03 -5.96
N HIS A 127 -14.24 -13.47 -4.85
CA HIS A 127 -14.86 -12.15 -4.78
C HIS A 127 -14.22 -11.30 -3.69
N VAL A 128 -14.04 -10.01 -3.98
CA VAL A 128 -13.65 -9.01 -2.98
C VAL A 128 -14.84 -8.14 -2.63
N TYR A 129 -14.99 -7.87 -1.35
CA TYR A 129 -15.99 -6.97 -0.81
C TYR A 129 -15.29 -5.84 -0.08
N TYR A 130 -15.63 -4.61 -0.46
CA TYR A 130 -15.15 -3.42 0.24
C TYR A 130 -16.27 -2.90 1.13
N ALA A 131 -15.94 -2.59 2.38
CA ALA A 131 -16.87 -1.81 3.19
C ALA A 131 -17.18 -0.48 2.47
N ARG A 132 -18.40 0.04 2.63
CA ARG A 132 -18.76 1.34 2.09
C ARG A 132 -17.77 2.39 2.63
N PRO A 133 -17.30 3.36 1.83
CA PRO A 133 -16.28 4.32 2.25
C PRO A 133 -16.60 5.03 3.58
N GLU A 134 -17.89 5.29 3.82
CA GLU A 134 -18.47 5.87 5.04
C GLU A 134 -18.19 5.04 6.31
N PHE A 135 -17.93 3.75 6.14
CA PHE A 135 -17.60 2.82 7.20
C PHE A 135 -16.11 2.42 7.25
N CYS A 136 -15.28 2.89 6.31
CA CYS A 136 -13.87 2.47 6.24
C CYS A 136 -12.93 3.25 7.18
N THR A 137 -13.32 4.43 7.65
CA THR A 137 -12.59 5.21 8.67
C THR A 137 -13.29 5.08 10.01
N ASP A 138 -12.60 5.18 11.15
CA ASP A 138 -13.21 5.04 12.49
C ASP A 138 -14.54 5.80 12.58
N ASN A 139 -15.64 5.07 12.76
CA ASN A 139 -16.98 5.61 12.85
C ASN A 139 -17.75 4.85 13.95
N GLY A 140 -18.62 5.57 14.67
CA GLY A 140 -19.43 4.99 15.74
C GLY A 140 -20.38 3.88 15.30
N ALA A 141 -20.67 3.76 13.99
CA ALA A 141 -21.53 2.72 13.46
C ALA A 141 -20.87 1.32 13.46
N MET A 142 -19.53 1.24 13.47
CA MET A 142 -18.81 -0.04 13.61
C MET A 142 -18.76 -0.57 15.06
N ILE A 143 -18.95 0.28 16.06
CA ILE A 143 -18.96 -0.11 17.49
C ILE A 143 -20.36 -0.50 17.96
N ALA A 144 -21.42 -0.03 17.28
CA ALA A 144 -22.80 -0.25 17.67
C ALA A 144 -23.46 -1.52 17.09
N PHE A 145 -22.72 -2.32 16.29
CA PHE A 145 -23.22 -3.55 15.67
C PHE A 145 -22.88 -4.80 16.48
#